data_AF-A0A0B6Z8W7-F1
#
_entry.id   AF-A0A0B6Z8W7-F1
#
_cell.length_a   1.000
_cell.length_b   1.000
_cell.length_c   1.000
_cell.angle_alpha   90.00
_cell.angle_beta   90.00
_cell.angle_gamma   90.00
#
_symmetry.space_group_name_H-M   'P 1'
#
loop_
_entity.id
_entity.type
_entity.pdbx_description
1 polymer ?
#
loop_
_entity_poly.entity_id
_entity_poly.type
_entity_poly.pdbx_seq_one_letter_code
_entity_poly.pdbx_strand_id
1 'polypeptide(L)' 'FVPVKEHPDFNFVGRILGPRGMTAKELEQFTGCKIMVRGKGSMRDKAKEDQNRGKANWEHLNEELHVLITAEDT' A
#
# COMPACT_ATOMS: atom_id res chain seq x y z
N PHE A 1 0.36 9.54 3.66
CA PHE A 1 -0.99 8.92 3.71
C PHE A 1 -1.73 9.20 2.41
N VAL A 2 -2.65 8.31 2.02
CA VAL A 2 -3.41 8.43 0.77
C VAL A 2 -4.76 9.13 1.06
N PRO A 3 -5.13 10.19 0.31
CA PRO A 3 -6.32 11.01 0.60
C PRO A 3 -7.63 10.35 0.13
N VAL A 4 -7.91 9.14 0.63
CA VAL A 4 -9.14 8.39 0.30
C VAL A 4 -10.41 9.03 0.84
N LYS A 5 -10.30 9.85 1.89
CA LYS A 5 -11.45 10.57 2.46
C LYS A 5 -11.90 11.71 1.57
N GLU A 6 -10.95 12.38 0.89
CA GLU A 6 -11.21 13.50 -0.01
C GLU A 6 -11.64 13.00 -1.39
N HIS A 7 -11.10 11.86 -1.83
CA HIS A 7 -11.40 11.24 -3.12
C HIS A 7 -11.76 9.76 -2.96
N PRO A 8 -12.96 9.44 -2.46
CA PRO A 8 -13.37 8.05 -2.18
C PRO A 8 -13.53 7.20 -3.44
N ASP A 9 -13.85 7.81 -4.58
CA ASP A 9 -14.08 7.11 -5.85
C ASP A 9 -12.78 6.82 -6.62
N PHE A 10 -11.64 7.40 -6.20
CA PHE A 10 -10.38 7.25 -6.91
C PHE A 10 -9.58 6.04 -6.40
N ASN A 11 -9.18 5.17 -7.33
CA ASN A 11 -8.38 3.99 -7.00
C ASN A 11 -6.88 4.31 -6.95
N PHE A 12 -6.43 4.88 -5.84
CA PHE A 12 -5.02 5.18 -5.60
C PHE A 12 -4.13 3.93 -5.61
N VAL A 13 -4.55 2.85 -4.95
CA VAL A 13 -3.76 1.61 -4.85
C VAL A 13 -3.48 1.03 -6.23
N GLY A 14 -4.53 0.91 -7.06
CA GLY A 14 -4.41 0.44 -8.43
C GLY A 14 -3.54 1.35 -9.29
N ARG A 15 -3.61 2.67 -9.08
CA ARG A 15 -2.78 3.64 -9.82
C ARG A 15 -1.31 3.57 -9.45
N ILE A 16 -0.98 3.37 -8.17
CA ILE A 16 0.40 3.27 -7.67
C ILE A 16 1.04 1.96 -8.11
N LEU A 17 0.33 0.84 -7.94
CA LEU A 17 0.85 -0.47 -8.32
C LEU A 17 0.95 -0.63 -9.84
N GLY A 18 -0.06 -0.13 -10.57
CA GLY A 18 -0.18 -0.35 -12.00
C GLY A 18 -0.46 -1.82 -12.36
N PRO A 19 -0.50 -2.14 -13.66
CA PRO A 19 -0.79 -3.48 -14.13
C PRO A 19 0.26 -4.47 -13.61
N ARG A 20 -0.18 -5.51 -12.89
CA ARG A 20 0.69 -6.52 -12.26
C ARG A 20 1.76 -5.95 -11.32
N GLY A 21 1.58 -4.75 -10.77
CA GLY A 21 2.58 -4.11 -9.91
C GLY A 21 3.78 -3.53 -10.67
N MET A 22 3.75 -3.48 -12.01
CA MET A 22 4.91 -3.08 -12.81
C MET A 22 5.31 -1.62 -12.55
N THR A 23 4.35 -0.72 -12.38
CA THR A 23 4.64 0.71 -12.14
C THR A 23 5.35 0.92 -10.81
N ALA A 24 4.89 0.26 -9.74
CA ALA A 24 5.58 0.32 -8.45
C ALA A 24 6.98 -0.29 -8.55
N LYS A 25 7.14 -1.43 -9.24
CA LYS A 25 8.43 -2.09 -9.40
C LYS A 25 9.44 -1.25 -10.20
N GLU A 26 8.99 -0.60 -11.28
CA GLU A 26 9.83 0.33 -12.06
C GLU A 26 10.25 1.52 -11.20
N LEU A 27 9.33 2.07 -10.40
CA LEU A 27 9.62 3.17 -9.49
C LEU A 27 10.61 2.76 -8.39
N GLU A 28 10.47 1.56 -7.83
CA GLU A 28 11.43 0.98 -6.88
C GLU A 28 12.82 0.83 -7.51
N GLN A 29 12.90 0.31 -8.75
CA GLN A 29 14.18 0.16 -9.46
C GLN A 29 14.85 1.50 -9.78
N PHE A 30 14.07 2.51 -10.17
CA PHE A 30 14.60 3.82 -10.53
C PHE A 30 15.09 4.60 -9.32
N THR A 31 14.39 4.47 -8.18
CA THR A 31 14.69 5.24 -6.97
C THR A 31 15.60 4.51 -5.98
N GLY A 32 15.79 3.19 -6.14
CA GLY A 32 16.44 2.36 -5.14
C GLY A 32 15.63 2.21 -3.84
N CYS A 33 14.40 2.73 -3.80
CA CYS A 33 13.52 2.61 -2.66
C CYS A 33 12.65 1.36 -2.78
N LYS A 34 12.14 0.88 -1.66
CA LYS A 34 11.10 -0.13 -1.56
C LYS A 34 9.77 0.54 -1.23
N ILE A 35 8.74 0.23 -2.00
CA ILE A 35 7.43 0.88 -1.99
C ILE A 35 6.39 -0.17 -1.62
N MET A 36 5.76 0.00 -0.46
CA MET A 36 4.77 -0.92 0.08
C MET A 36 3.46 -0.19 0.38
N VAL A 37 2.36 -0.64 -0.21
CA VAL A 37 1.02 -0.14 0.16
C VAL A 37 0.56 -0.84 1.44
N ARG A 38 0.27 -0.06 2.48
CA ARG A 38 -0.14 -0.51 3.82
C ARG A 38 -1.34 0.31 4.32
N GLY A 39 -1.85 -0.02 5.50
CA GLY A 39 -3.07 0.60 6.03
C GLY A 39 -4.37 -0.17 5.72
N LYS A 40 -5.46 0.34 6.27
CA LYS A 40 -6.83 -0.12 6.03
C LYS A 40 -7.25 0.09 4.58
N GLY A 41 -7.76 -0.95 3.93
CA GLY A 41 -8.12 -0.94 2.52
C GLY A 41 -6.94 -1.14 1.57
N SER A 42 -5.76 -1.53 2.07
CA SER A 42 -4.62 -1.88 1.22
C SER A 42 -4.83 -3.21 0.49
N MET A 43 -5.70 -4.08 1.01
CA MET A 43 -6.04 -5.35 0.39
C MET A 43 -7.28 -5.22 -0.51
N ARG A 44 -7.27 -5.92 -1.64
CA ARG A 44 -8.44 -6.02 -2.51
C ARG A 44 -9.63 -6.70 -1.83
N ASP A 45 -9.36 -7.76 -1.06
CA ASP A 45 -10.37 -8.54 -0.36
C ASP A 45 -10.55 -8.05 1.08
N LYS A 46 -11.57 -7.21 1.32
CA LYS A 46 -11.85 -6.65 2.65
C LYS A 46 -12.11 -7.72 3.72
N ALA A 47 -12.75 -8.84 3.35
CA ALA A 47 -13.00 -9.96 4.26
C ALA A 47 -11.70 -10.61 4.76
N LYS A 48 -10.69 -10.74 3.88
CA LYS A 48 -9.37 -11.27 4.27
C LYS A 48 -8.59 -10.25 5.09
N GLU A 49 -8.74 -8.97 4.79
CA GLU A 49 -8.15 -7.89 5.58
C GLU A 49 -8.63 -7.95 7.03
N ASP A 50 -9.94 -8.00 7.26
CA ASP A 50 -10.51 -8.03 8.60
C ASP A 50 -10.12 -9.31 9.37
N GLN A 51 -9.93 -10.45 8.69
CA GLN A 51 -9.43 -11.68 9.29
C GLN A 51 -7.94 -11.64 9.69
N ASN A 52 -7.17 -10.77 9.06
CA ASN A 52 -5.74 -10.62 9.34
C ASN A 52 -5.44 -9.48 10.32
N ARG A 53 -6.42 -8.61 10.61
CA ARG A 53 -6.27 -7.60 11.66
C ARG A 53 -5.90 -8.24 13.00
N GLY A 54 -4.92 -7.65 13.67
CA GLY A 54 -4.43 -8.12 14.97
C GLY A 54 -3.45 -9.29 14.91
N LYS A 55 -3.10 -9.81 13.73
CA LYS A 55 -2.02 -10.79 13.59
C LYS A 55 -0.65 -10.09 13.52
N ALA A 56 0.40 -10.79 13.95
CA ALA A 56 1.78 -10.33 13.78
C ALA A 56 2.07 -10.02 12.30
N ASN A 57 2.80 -8.92 12.04
CA ASN A 57 3.04 -8.34 10.71
C ASN A 57 1.85 -7.70 9.99
N TRP A 58 0.65 -7.71 10.58
CA TRP A 58 -0.58 -7.09 10.03
C TRP A 58 -1.10 -5.93 10.87
N GLU A 59 -0.29 -5.43 11.81
CA GLU A 59 -0.65 -4.30 12.70
C GLU A 59 -0.97 -3.03 11.91
N HIS A 60 -0.30 -2.85 10.76
CA HIS A 60 -0.55 -1.75 9.84
C HIS A 60 -1.98 -1.68 9.33
N LEU A 61 -2.78 -2.75 9.40
CA LEU A 61 -4.19 -2.75 8.97
C LEU A 61 -5.11 -1.91 9.87
N ASN A 62 -4.61 -1.47 11.04
CA ASN A 62 -5.31 -0.54 11.91
C ASN A 62 -5.02 0.94 11.56
N GLU A 63 -4.00 1.19 10.75
CA GLU A 63 -3.64 2.54 10.29
C GLU A 63 -4.46 2.96 9.06
N GLU A 64 -4.47 4.26 8.75
CA GLU A 64 -5.08 4.75 7.52
C GLU A 64 -4.29 4.30 6.29
N LEU A 65 -4.95 4.21 5.13
CA LEU A 65 -4.30 3.82 3.88
C LEU A 65 -3.08 4.72 3.61
N HIS A 66 -1.92 4.11 3.44
CA HIS A 66 -0.67 4.82 3.20
C HIS A 66 0.29 4.00 2.35
N VAL A 67 1.31 4.69 1.84
CA VAL A 67 2.43 4.07 1.15
C VAL A 67 3.63 4.22 2.05
N LEU A 68 4.23 3.09 2.41
CA LEU A 68 5.50 3.03 3.12
C LEU A 68 6.62 3.00 2.07
N ILE A 69 7.50 3.99 2.13
CA ILE A 69 8.68 4.10 1.28
C ILE A 69 9.89 3.93 2.19
N THR A 70 10.71 2.91 1.94
CA THR A 70 11.94 2.66 2.69
C THR A 70 13.11 2.61 1.72
N ALA A 71 14.18 3.32 2.02
CA ALA A 71 15.44 3.22 1.28
C ALA A 71 16.46 2.53 2.19
N GLU A 72 17.18 1.56 1.63
CA GLU A 72 18.40 1.03 2.25
C GLU A 72 19.56 1.65 1.48
N ASP A 73 20.30 2.54 2.15
CA ASP A 73 21.53 3.11 1.62
C ASP A 73 22.72 2.37 2.26
N THR A 74 23.82 2.25 1.53
CA THR A 74 24.99 1.44 1.94
C THR A 74 26.04 2.27 2.67
#